data_AF-A0A965PBE3-F1
#
_entry.id   AF-A0A965PBE3-F1
#
_cell.length_a   1.000
_cell.length_b   1.000
_cell.length_c   1.000
_cell.angle_alpha   90.00
_cell.angle_beta   90.00
_cell.angle_gamma   90.00
#
_symmetry.space_group_name_H-M   'P 1'
#
loop_
_entity.id
_entity.type
_entity.pdbx_description
1 polymer ?
#
loop_
_entity_poly.entity_id
_entity_poly.type
_entity_poly.pdbx_seq_one_letter_code
_entity_poly.pdbx_strand_id
1 'polypeptide(L)' 'MSNIIEELESGDCFESNGLKYIVTCDFKKDGKRLCIDLKNGGSRWLHPNDIINKISIFYMNQDNLMEAIKETKKDVVS' A
#
# COMPACT_ATOMS: atom_id res chain seq x y z
N MET A 1 9.48 -11.43 5.45
CA MET A 1 10.51 -11.29 4.40
C MET A 1 10.50 -9.83 4.01
N SER A 2 11.65 -9.20 3.92
CA SER A 2 11.75 -7.79 3.50
C SER A 2 11.82 -7.74 1.98
N ASN A 3 11.00 -6.92 1.35
CA ASN A 3 10.97 -6.70 -0.10
C ASN A 3 11.60 -5.34 -0.43
N ILE A 4 11.83 -5.07 -1.71
CA ILE A 4 12.17 -3.74 -2.21
C ILE A 4 11.04 -3.15 -3.05
N ILE A 5 10.98 -1.82 -3.17
CA ILE A 5 9.94 -1.11 -3.93
C ILE A 5 9.87 -1.57 -5.39
N GLU A 6 11.00 -1.90 -6.00
CA GLU A 6 11.04 -2.33 -7.40
C GLU A 6 10.26 -3.63 -7.67
N GLU A 7 10.17 -4.52 -6.68
CA GLU A 7 9.46 -5.80 -6.75
C GLU A 7 7.92 -5.65 -6.68
N LEU A 8 7.42 -4.47 -6.34
CA LEU A 8 5.98 -4.21 -6.26
C LEU A 8 5.40 -3.87 -7.63
N GLU A 9 4.14 -4.24 -7.85
CA GLU A 9 3.34 -3.80 -8.98
C GLU A 9 2.47 -2.59 -8.61
N SER A 10 1.97 -1.87 -9.63
CA SER A 10 1.01 -0.80 -9.40
C SER A 10 -0.24 -1.37 -8.71
N GLY A 11 -0.68 -0.72 -7.64
CA GLY A 11 -1.79 -1.19 -6.81
C GLY A 11 -1.38 -2.10 -5.65
N ASP A 12 -0.15 -2.61 -5.62
CA ASP A 12 0.34 -3.30 -4.44
C ASP A 12 0.42 -2.36 -3.24
N CYS A 13 0.15 -2.93 -2.06
CA CYS A 13 0.25 -2.22 -0.79
C CYS A 13 1.46 -2.70 0.01
N PHE A 14 2.04 -1.80 0.79
CA PHE A 14 3.18 -2.10 1.66
C PHE A 14 3.18 -1.24 2.92
N GLU A 15 3.95 -1.68 3.90
CA GLU A 15 4.26 -0.93 5.11
C GLU A 15 5.73 -0.53 5.13
N SER A 16 5.99 0.72 5.48
CA SER A 16 7.33 1.27 5.68
C SER A 16 7.29 2.26 6.85
N ASN A 17 8.16 2.07 7.84
CA ASN A 17 8.23 2.92 9.05
C ASN A 17 6.87 3.06 9.78
N GLY A 18 6.07 2.00 9.81
CA GLY A 18 4.74 1.99 10.44
C GLY A 18 3.64 2.73 9.67
N LEU A 19 3.94 3.25 8.48
CA LEU A 19 2.98 3.86 7.56
C LEU A 19 2.67 2.89 6.43
N LYS A 20 1.42 2.90 5.99
CA LYS A 20 0.91 2.02 4.93
C LYS A 20 0.71 2.83 3.65
N TYR A 21 1.15 2.27 2.54
CA TYR A 21 1.15 2.94 1.25
C TYR A 21 0.58 2.02 0.16
N ILE A 22 0.07 2.64 -0.91
CA ILE A 22 -0.23 1.99 -2.19
C ILE A 22 0.70 2.54 -3.27
N VAL A 23 1.22 1.65 -4.12
CA VAL A 23 2.07 2.01 -5.27
C VAL A 23 1.19 2.51 -6.42
N THR A 24 1.51 3.65 -7.02
CA THR A 24 0.81 4.14 -8.23
C THR A 24 1.53 3.68 -9.50
N CYS A 25 0.93 3.98 -10.65
CA CYS A 25 1.53 3.75 -11.95
C CYS A 25 2.57 4.82 -12.35
N ASP A 26 2.87 5.79 -11.50
CA ASP A 26 3.76 6.91 -11.84
C ASP A 26 5.22 6.64 -11.47
N PHE A 27 6.10 6.94 -12.42
CA PHE A 27 7.55 6.73 -12.31
C PHE A 27 8.32 7.97 -12.73
N LYS A 28 9.44 8.21 -12.07
CA LYS A 28 10.45 9.17 -12.54
C LYS A 28 11.51 8.49 -13.40
N LYS A 29 12.24 9.29 -14.17
CA LYS A 29 13.37 8.82 -14.99
C LYS A 29 14.48 8.12 -14.19
N ASP A 30 14.58 8.39 -12.89
CA ASP A 30 15.53 7.76 -11.97
C ASP A 30 14.99 6.48 -11.31
N GLY A 31 13.86 5.95 -11.80
CA GLY A 31 13.24 4.72 -11.31
C GLY A 31 12.39 4.90 -10.05
N LYS A 32 12.37 6.09 -9.44
CA LYS A 32 11.53 6.33 -8.26
C LYS A 32 10.06 6.13 -8.59
N ARG A 33 9.37 5.41 -7.71
CA ARG A 33 7.92 5.18 -7.79
C ARG A 33 7.18 6.16 -6.92
N LEU A 34 6.03 6.63 -7.39
CA LEU A 34 5.09 7.38 -6.57
C LEU A 34 4.27 6.41 -5.72
N CYS A 35 4.14 6.72 -4.44
CA CYS A 35 3.33 5.98 -3.49
C CYS A 35 2.44 6.94 -2.71
N ILE A 36 1.25 6.48 -2.35
CA ILE A 36 0.25 7.28 -1.62
C ILE A 36 0.02 6.66 -0.25
N ASP A 37 0.11 7.47 0.80
CA ASP A 37 -0.18 7.06 2.18
C ASP A 37 -1.68 6.78 2.32
N LEU A 38 -2.01 5.57 2.77
CA LEU A 38 -3.39 5.09 2.89
C LEU A 38 -4.16 5.74 4.06
N LYS A 39 -3.47 6.40 5.00
CA LYS A 39 -4.10 7.06 6.14
C LYS A 39 -4.50 8.50 5.83
N ASN A 40 -3.69 9.24 5.08
CA ASN A 40 -3.88 10.69 4.88
C ASN A 40 -3.82 11.14 3.41
N GLY A 41 -3.55 10.25 2.46
CA GLY A 41 -3.45 10.57 1.03
C GLY A 41 -2.15 11.29 0.63
N GLY A 42 -1.18 11.40 1.54
CA GLY A 42 0.10 12.05 1.29
C GLY A 42 0.92 11.32 0.23
N SER A 43 1.48 12.07 -0.72
CA SER A 43 2.33 11.51 -1.78
C SER A 43 3.78 11.41 -1.35
N ARG A 44 4.44 10.32 -1.76
CA ARG A 44 5.86 10.09 -1.50
C ARG A 44 6.51 9.41 -2.69
N TRP A 45 7.68 9.91 -3.09
CA TRP A 45 8.52 9.24 -4.08
C TRP A 45 9.55 8.37 -3.34
N LEU A 46 9.57 7.08 -3.65
CA LEU A 46 10.49 6.12 -3.04
C LEU A 46 11.51 5.59 -4.04
N HIS A 47 12.71 5.29 -3.54
CA HIS A 47 13.77 4.70 -4.34
C HIS A 47 13.48 3.22 -4.62
N PRO A 48 13.87 2.68 -5.80
CA PRO A 48 13.67 1.26 -6.14
C PRO A 48 14.18 0.28 -5.08
N ASN A 49 15.30 0.63 -4.43
CA ASN A 49 15.98 -0.18 -3.41
C ASN A 49 15.46 0.06 -1.98
N ASP A 50 14.45 0.90 -1.78
CA ASP A 50 13.89 1.12 -0.44
C ASP A 50 13.27 -0.19 0.07
N ILE A 51 13.70 -0.60 1.27
CA ILE A 51 13.22 -1.81 1.93
C ILE A 51 11.82 -1.57 2.51
N ILE A 52 10.91 -2.49 2.20
CA ILE A 52 9.50 -2.43 2.58
C ILE A 52 9.01 -3.79 3.04
N ASN A 53 7.83 -3.81 3.68
CA ASN A 53 7.10 -5.02 3.96
C ASN A 53 5.84 -5.04 3.10
N LYS A 54 5.76 -5.91 2.09
CA LYS A 54 4.54 -6.06 1.29
C LYS A 54 3.39 -6.52 2.20
N ILE A 55 2.23 -5.88 2.07
CA ILE A 55 1.03 -6.22 2.83
C ILE A 55 -0.15 -6.37 1.89
N SER A 56 -1.05 -7.30 2.21
CA SER A 56 -2.42 -7.24 1.68
C SER A 56 -3.23 -6.27 2.53
N ILE A 57 -4.19 -5.56 1.96
CA ILE A 57 -5.16 -4.75 2.72
C ILE A 57 -6.56 -5.36 2.71
N PHE A 58 -6.75 -6.41 1.91
CA PHE A 58 -7.92 -7.29 1.90
C PHE A 58 -7.46 -8.75 2.01
N TYR A 59 -8.31 -9.62 2.53
CA TYR A 59 -8.15 -11.07 2.49
C TYR A 59 -9.46 -11.74 2.09
N MET A 60 -9.37 -12.96 1.59
CA MET A 60 -10.53 -13.80 1.35
C MET A 60 -10.83 -14.57 2.63
N ASN A 61 -12.05 -14.43 3.16
CA ASN A 61 -12.49 -15.19 4.32
C ASN A 61 -12.90 -16.62 3.94
N GLN A 62 -13.31 -17.43 4.91
CA GLN A 62 -13.71 -18.83 4.70
C GLN A 62 -14.94 -19.00 3.78
N ASP A 63 -15.76 -17.95 3.67
CA ASP A 63 -16.97 -17.92 2.84
C ASP A 63 -16.72 -17.37 1.42
N ASN A 64 -15.45 -17.21 1.03
CA ASN A 64 -15.03 -16.57 -0.22
C ASN A 64 -15.54 -15.13 -0.38
N LEU A 65 -15.64 -14.39 0.72
CA LEU A 65 -15.90 -12.95 0.72
C LEU A 65 -14.59 -12.17 0.90
N MET A 66 -14.47 -11.04 0.21
CA MET A 66 -13.37 -10.09 0.43
C MET A 66 -13.64 -9.28 1.69
N GLU A 67 -12.73 -9.34 2.66
CA GLU A 67 -12.76 -8.56 3.89
C GLU A 67 -11.53 -7.66 3.99
N ALA A 68 -11.71 -6.43 4.49
CA ALA A 68 -10.61 -5.50 4.72
C ALA A 68 -9.87 -5.86 6.00
N ILE A 69 -8.53 -5.79 5.98
CA ILE A 69 -7.70 -6.04 7.20
C ILE A 69 -7.90 -4.92 8.24
N LYS A 70 -8.41 -3.76 7.81
CA LYS A 70 -8.83 -2.67 8.69
C LYS A 70 -10.12 -2.08 8.18
N GLU A 71 -11.21 -2.31 8.89
CA GLU A 71 -12.51 -1.72 8.57
C GLU A 71 -12.48 -0.19 8.77
N THR A 72 -12.91 0.53 7.74
CA THR A 72 -13.34 1.92 7.92
C THR A 72 -14.64 1.87 8.70
N LYS A 73 -14.66 2.43 9.92
CA LYS A 73 -15.92 2.57 10.66
C LYS A 73 -16.89 3.32 9.76
N LYS A 74 -18.01 2.68 9.45
CA LYS A 74 -19.12 3.36 8.78
C LYS A 74 -19.59 4.44 9.74
N ASP A 75 -19.42 5.71 9.39
CA ASP A 75 -20.05 6.78 10.14
C ASP A 75 -21.55 6.48 10.15
N VAL A 76 -22.09 6.23 11.34
CA VAL A 76 -23.53 6.11 11.52
C VAL A 76 -24.05 7.53 11.36
N VAL A 77 -24.41 7.89 10.13
CA VAL A 77 -25.18 9.11 9.87
C VAL A 77 -26.49 8.93 10.64
N SER A 78 -26.57 9.60 11.78
CA SER A 78 -27.73 9.66 12.66
C SER A 78 -28.68 10.74 12.20
#